data_AF-A0A538HXB5-F1
#
_entry.id   AF-A0A538HXB5-F1
#
_cell.length_a   1.000
_cell.length_b   1.000
_cell.length_c   1.000
_cell.angle_alpha   90.00
_cell.angle_beta   90.00
_cell.angle_gamma   90.00
#
_symmetry.space_group_name_H-M   'P 1'
#
loop_
_entity.id
_entity.type
_entity.pdbx_description
1 polymer ?
#
loop_
_entity_poly.entity_id
_entity_poly.type
_entity_poly.pdbx_seq_one_letter_code
_entity_poly.pdbx_strand_id
1 'polypeptide(L)'
;MRTALFFLAAAAVVVAAPLLGPAAYAGKPAMPVTRADLRGVNFVENCRFTHRAPDDPIVFPGQPGASHDHSFVANATTDAFSTFGSLRAGATTCRRAADTAAYWMPTLLQGTNPVLPTYRRGTLAPVHTFPNGLEMIAGDSKAMEAQDLRITYWNCGVLAGVPPSSTVPTCPNVHGSFLRLHVRFPDCWDGQNLDSADHKSHMAYALRGECPSTHPVAVPAIELIYRYPTLGGSEFSLSSMGQFSAHADFFNAWNPGQLKRLVNGCLNALVHCGQANP
;
A
#
# COMPACT_ATOMS: atom_id res chain seq x y z
N MET A 1 -51.88 -33.71 -83.63
CA MET A 1 -52.07 -32.74 -82.52
C MET A 1 -51.03 -33.04 -81.47
N ARG A 2 -50.17 -32.04 -81.22
CA ARG A 2 -49.04 -32.08 -80.28
C ARG A 2 -49.54 -31.63 -78.90
N THR A 3 -49.18 -32.31 -77.83
CA THR A 3 -49.27 -31.77 -76.47
C THR A 3 -47.94 -32.01 -75.79
N ALA A 4 -47.19 -30.93 -75.59
CA ALA A 4 -45.85 -30.92 -75.02
C ALA A 4 -45.91 -30.97 -73.49
N LEU A 5 -45.11 -31.84 -72.87
CA LEU A 5 -44.81 -31.80 -71.44
C LEU A 5 -43.84 -30.64 -71.17
N PHE A 6 -44.24 -29.69 -70.34
CA PHE A 6 -43.34 -28.70 -69.75
C PHE A 6 -42.75 -29.25 -68.45
N PHE A 7 -41.46 -29.58 -68.45
CA PHE A 7 -40.68 -29.75 -67.24
C PHE A 7 -40.19 -28.38 -66.76
N LEU A 8 -40.70 -27.91 -65.62
CA LEU A 8 -40.14 -26.77 -64.90
C LEU A 8 -38.96 -27.26 -64.04
N ALA A 9 -37.74 -26.98 -64.47
CA ALA A 9 -36.55 -27.16 -63.65
C ALA A 9 -36.46 -25.99 -62.65
N ALA A 10 -36.72 -26.26 -61.37
CA ALA A 10 -36.46 -25.32 -60.30
C ALA A 10 -34.95 -25.31 -60.00
N ALA A 11 -34.25 -24.25 -60.43
CA ALA A 11 -32.86 -24.02 -60.05
C ALA A 11 -32.81 -23.58 -58.58
N ALA A 12 -32.35 -24.46 -57.70
CA ALA A 12 -32.06 -24.13 -56.30
C ALA A 12 -30.80 -23.26 -56.24
N VAL A 13 -30.97 -21.96 -55.97
CA VAL A 13 -29.87 -21.05 -55.65
C VAL A 13 -29.43 -21.35 -54.22
N VAL A 14 -28.32 -22.09 -54.08
CA VAL A 14 -27.64 -22.26 -52.80
C VAL A 14 -26.90 -20.97 -52.49
N VAL A 15 -27.48 -20.13 -51.64
CA VAL A 15 -26.76 -18.98 -51.05
C VAL A 15 -25.79 -19.55 -50.01
N ALA A 16 -24.51 -19.67 -50.36
CA ALA A 16 -23.46 -19.94 -49.41
C ALA A 16 -23.29 -18.71 -48.51
N ALA A 17 -23.95 -18.71 -47.35
CA ALA A 17 -23.64 -17.77 -46.29
C ALA A 17 -22.21 -18.07 -45.79
N PRO A 18 -21.30 -17.08 -45.76
CA PRO A 18 -19.99 -17.32 -45.16
C PRO A 18 -20.22 -17.56 -43.67
N LEU A 19 -19.99 -18.79 -43.23
CA LEU A 19 -19.79 -19.11 -41.82
C LEU A 19 -18.51 -18.38 -41.39
N LEU A 20 -18.67 -17.13 -40.96
CA LEU A 20 -17.71 -16.47 -40.08
C LEU A 20 -17.71 -17.31 -38.81
N GLY A 21 -16.79 -18.27 -38.74
CA GLY A 21 -16.44 -18.90 -37.47
C GLY A 21 -16.04 -17.82 -36.46
N PRO A 22 -16.04 -18.12 -35.16
CA PRO A 22 -15.52 -17.20 -34.16
C PRO A 22 -14.01 -17.06 -34.39
N ALA A 23 -13.64 -16.20 -35.35
CA ALA A 23 -12.32 -15.64 -35.46
C ALA A 23 -12.11 -14.97 -34.11
N ALA A 24 -11.24 -15.61 -33.32
CA ALA A 24 -10.85 -15.20 -32.01
C ALA A 24 -10.75 -13.66 -31.97
N TYR A 25 -11.43 -13.05 -31.01
CA TYR A 25 -10.91 -11.84 -30.38
C TYR A 25 -9.56 -12.22 -29.78
N ALA A 26 -8.53 -12.37 -30.61
CA ALA A 26 -7.16 -12.21 -30.22
C ALA A 26 -7.10 -10.75 -29.77
N GLY A 27 -7.30 -10.53 -28.47
CA GLY A 27 -7.20 -9.23 -27.86
C GLY A 27 -5.89 -8.62 -28.34
N LYS A 28 -5.97 -7.42 -28.92
CA LYS A 28 -4.76 -6.65 -29.25
C LYS A 28 -3.82 -6.72 -28.04
N PRO A 29 -2.53 -7.02 -28.21
CA PRO A 29 -1.61 -7.01 -27.09
C PRO A 29 -1.74 -5.65 -26.39
N ALA A 30 -2.03 -5.67 -25.10
CA ALA A 30 -2.12 -4.45 -24.30
C ALA A 30 -0.82 -3.67 -24.50
N MET A 31 -0.92 -2.38 -24.83
CA MET A 31 0.28 -1.55 -24.94
C MET A 31 1.07 -1.60 -23.63
N PRO A 32 2.41 -1.65 -23.68
CA PRO A 32 3.22 -1.70 -22.47
C PRO A 32 2.96 -0.46 -21.61
N VAL A 33 2.65 -0.67 -20.34
CA VAL A 33 2.40 0.40 -19.37
C VAL A 33 3.68 1.21 -19.15
N THR A 34 3.58 2.53 -19.23
CA THR A 34 4.70 3.45 -19.00
C THR A 34 4.64 4.07 -17.60
N ARG A 35 5.76 4.66 -17.15
CA ARG A 35 5.78 5.44 -15.89
C ARG A 35 4.82 6.63 -15.87
N ALA A 36 4.44 7.15 -17.05
CA ALA A 36 3.47 8.23 -17.14
C ALA A 36 2.05 7.74 -16.81
N ASP A 37 1.70 6.54 -17.29
CA ASP A 37 0.39 5.92 -17.07
C ASP A 37 0.15 5.58 -15.59
N LEU A 38 1.22 5.38 -14.83
CA LEU A 38 1.16 5.10 -13.39
C LEU A 38 0.89 6.35 -12.55
N ARG A 39 0.97 7.57 -13.12
CA ARG A 39 0.78 8.81 -12.34
C ARG A 39 -0.65 8.90 -11.81
N GLY A 40 -0.79 8.93 -10.49
CA GLY A 40 -2.09 9.10 -9.82
C GLY A 40 -2.91 7.82 -9.63
N VAL A 41 -2.42 6.67 -10.12
CA VAL A 41 -3.03 5.35 -9.85
C VAL A 41 -2.85 5.01 -8.38
N ASN A 42 -3.95 4.87 -7.63
CA ASN A 42 -3.93 4.42 -6.24
C ASN A 42 -5.36 4.17 -5.71
N PHE A 43 -5.42 3.49 -4.57
CA PHE A 43 -6.52 3.64 -3.61
C PHE A 43 -5.96 4.14 -2.27
N VAL A 44 -6.80 4.82 -1.51
CA VAL A 44 -6.42 5.45 -0.24
C VAL A 44 -7.22 4.80 0.87
N GLU A 45 -6.52 4.29 1.88
CA GLU A 45 -7.13 3.99 3.17
C GLU A 45 -7.12 5.22 4.08
N ASN A 46 -8.25 5.42 4.75
CA ASN A 46 -8.39 6.44 5.79
C ASN A 46 -8.72 5.70 7.08
N CYS A 47 -7.68 5.51 7.88
CA CYS A 47 -7.73 4.83 9.16
C CYS A 47 -7.39 5.83 10.25
N ARG A 48 -7.98 5.65 11.42
CA ARG A 48 -7.76 6.55 12.55
C ARG A 48 -6.70 5.96 13.46
N PHE A 49 -6.08 6.84 14.23
CA PHE A 49 -5.33 6.47 15.42
C PHE A 49 -6.22 5.65 16.36
N THR A 50 -5.64 4.61 16.97
CA THR A 50 -6.33 3.75 17.93
C THR A 50 -5.79 4.00 19.33
N HIS A 51 -4.52 3.68 19.56
CA HIS A 51 -3.87 3.80 20.85
C HIS A 51 -2.34 3.90 20.72
N ARG A 52 -1.66 4.07 21.86
CA ARG A 52 -0.20 3.94 21.97
C ARG A 52 0.14 2.85 22.96
N ALA A 53 1.19 2.10 22.67
CA ALA A 53 1.75 1.12 23.57
C ALA A 53 3.22 0.85 23.24
N PRO A 54 4.07 0.53 24.24
CA PRO A 54 5.44 0.03 24.03
C PRO A 54 5.50 -1.43 23.56
N ASP A 55 4.62 -1.78 22.61
CA ASP A 55 4.41 -3.15 22.13
C ASP A 55 4.87 -3.29 20.69
N ASP A 56 5.35 -4.47 20.32
CA ASP A 56 5.71 -4.79 18.93
C ASP A 56 5.54 -6.29 18.68
N PRO A 57 4.45 -6.73 18.00
CA PRO A 57 4.22 -8.15 17.75
C PRO A 57 5.17 -8.76 16.70
N ILE A 58 5.93 -7.97 15.95
CA ILE A 58 6.91 -8.46 14.96
C ILE A 58 8.27 -8.64 15.64
N VAL A 59 8.78 -7.59 16.27
CA VAL A 59 10.14 -7.57 16.85
C VAL A 59 10.18 -8.24 18.23
N PHE A 60 9.12 -8.09 19.03
CA PHE A 60 9.03 -8.61 20.40
C PHE A 60 7.73 -9.40 20.62
N PRO A 61 7.48 -10.47 19.82
CA PRO A 61 6.26 -11.24 19.91
C PRO A 61 6.06 -11.83 21.32
N GLY A 62 4.88 -11.61 21.87
CA GLY A 62 4.47 -12.06 23.20
C GLY A 62 5.16 -11.35 24.37
N GLN A 63 5.82 -10.22 24.13
CA GLN A 63 6.55 -9.47 25.15
C GLN A 63 6.03 -8.03 25.29
N PRO A 64 4.91 -7.82 26.02
CA PRO A 64 4.37 -6.49 26.26
C PRO A 64 5.40 -5.55 26.92
N GLY A 65 5.47 -4.32 26.42
CA GLY A 65 6.38 -3.30 26.96
C GLY A 65 7.86 -3.47 26.64
N ALA A 66 8.23 -4.46 25.83
CA ALA A 66 9.62 -4.67 25.44
C ALA A 66 10.11 -3.70 24.34
N SER A 67 9.20 -3.03 23.64
CA SER A 67 9.53 -2.07 22.60
C SER A 67 9.54 -0.62 23.10
N HIS A 68 9.92 0.30 22.23
CA HIS A 68 9.68 1.73 22.44
C HIS A 68 8.19 2.06 22.17
N ASP A 69 7.72 3.23 22.59
CA ASP A 69 6.31 3.62 22.43
C ASP A 69 5.93 3.75 20.96
N HIS A 70 4.99 2.93 20.50
CA HIS A 70 4.43 3.02 19.17
C HIS A 70 3.07 3.70 19.19
N SER A 71 2.74 4.40 18.12
CA SER A 71 1.38 4.81 17.79
C SER A 71 0.77 3.75 16.86
N PHE A 72 -0.42 3.26 17.19
CA PHE A 72 -1.13 2.26 16.40
C PHE A 72 -2.26 2.91 15.61
N VAL A 73 -2.49 2.44 14.39
CA VAL A 73 -3.60 2.86 13.53
C VAL A 73 -4.29 1.65 12.90
N ALA A 74 -5.49 1.88 12.35
CA ALA A 74 -6.33 0.87 11.71
C ALA A 74 -6.92 -0.15 12.69
N ASN A 75 -6.24 -1.27 12.93
CA ASN A 75 -6.70 -2.32 13.82
C ASN A 75 -6.71 -1.81 15.28
N ALA A 76 -7.87 -1.93 15.92
CA ALA A 76 -8.09 -1.41 17.26
C ALA A 76 -7.59 -2.34 18.38
N THR A 77 -7.15 -3.55 18.03
CA THR A 77 -6.76 -4.60 18.98
C THR A 77 -5.30 -5.02 18.82
N THR A 78 -4.47 -4.26 18.12
CA THR A 78 -3.05 -4.57 17.98
C THR A 78 -2.33 -4.40 19.32
N ASP A 79 -1.65 -5.45 19.76
CA ASP A 79 -0.75 -5.49 20.92
C ASP A 79 0.41 -6.47 20.68
N ALA A 80 1.28 -6.67 21.67
CA ALA A 80 2.42 -7.59 21.57
C ALA A 80 2.03 -9.07 21.33
N PHE A 81 0.78 -9.48 21.55
CA PHE A 81 0.28 -10.83 21.31
C PHE A 81 -0.45 -10.96 19.97
N SER A 82 -0.46 -9.91 19.15
CA SER A 82 -1.13 -9.93 17.86
C SER A 82 -0.63 -11.07 16.97
N THR A 83 -1.57 -11.77 16.35
CA THR A 83 -1.33 -12.76 15.31
C THR A 83 -2.20 -12.40 14.12
N PHE A 84 -1.93 -12.98 12.95
CA PHE A 84 -2.83 -12.84 11.81
C PHE A 84 -4.29 -13.16 12.17
N GLY A 85 -4.52 -14.20 12.98
CA GLY A 85 -5.85 -14.62 13.42
C GLY A 85 -6.55 -13.60 14.32
N SER A 86 -5.84 -13.07 15.33
CA SER A 86 -6.41 -12.06 16.23
C SER A 86 -6.68 -10.75 15.49
N LEU A 87 -5.76 -10.32 14.62
CA LEU A 87 -5.94 -9.11 13.81
C LEU A 87 -7.09 -9.27 12.82
N ARG A 88 -7.23 -10.43 12.17
CA ARG A 88 -8.35 -10.74 11.27
C ARG A 88 -9.71 -10.65 11.96
N ALA A 89 -9.79 -11.05 13.22
CA ALA A 89 -11.01 -11.01 14.03
C ALA A 89 -11.24 -9.65 14.71
N GLY A 90 -10.21 -8.80 14.77
CA GLY A 90 -10.23 -7.50 15.45
C GLY A 90 -11.07 -6.45 14.74
N ALA A 91 -11.50 -5.45 15.51
CA ALA A 91 -12.18 -4.28 14.97
C ALA A 91 -11.18 -3.36 14.24
N THR A 92 -11.66 -2.62 13.25
CA THR A 92 -10.86 -1.63 12.52
C THR A 92 -11.50 -0.25 12.54
N THR A 93 -10.66 0.79 12.55
CA THR A 93 -11.06 2.18 12.40
C THR A 93 -11.00 2.65 10.94
N CYS A 94 -10.55 1.81 10.02
CA CYS A 94 -10.49 2.13 8.60
C CYS A 94 -11.89 2.31 8.00
N ARG A 95 -12.01 3.22 7.03
CA ARG A 95 -13.25 3.42 6.27
C ARG A 95 -13.74 2.11 5.63
N ARG A 96 -12.83 1.27 5.16
CA ARG A 96 -13.13 -0.07 4.66
C ARG A 96 -13.01 -1.06 5.82
N ALA A 97 -14.15 -1.59 6.28
CA ALA A 97 -14.18 -2.61 7.33
C ALA A 97 -13.40 -3.90 6.98
N ALA A 98 -13.08 -4.07 5.69
CA ALA A 98 -12.27 -5.18 5.20
C ALA A 98 -10.76 -5.03 5.50
N ASP A 99 -10.29 -3.85 5.88
CA ASP A 99 -8.92 -3.63 6.31
C ASP A 99 -8.82 -3.80 7.83
N THR A 100 -8.46 -4.99 8.27
CA THR A 100 -8.13 -5.25 9.68
C THR A 100 -6.62 -5.42 9.87
N ALA A 101 -5.78 -4.98 8.92
CA ALA A 101 -4.35 -5.03 9.08
C ALA A 101 -3.89 -4.04 10.17
N ALA A 102 -2.74 -4.34 10.77
CA ALA A 102 -2.11 -3.47 11.74
C ALA A 102 -1.02 -2.63 11.07
N TYR A 103 -0.98 -1.36 11.43
CA TYR A 103 0.07 -0.42 11.02
C TYR A 103 0.49 0.38 12.24
N TRP A 104 1.79 0.48 12.49
CA TRP A 104 2.31 1.27 13.59
C TRP A 104 3.62 1.96 13.23
N MET A 105 3.98 2.94 14.05
CA MET A 105 5.21 3.71 13.93
C MET A 105 5.65 4.19 15.31
N PRO A 106 6.91 4.63 15.47
CA PRO A 106 7.33 5.33 16.69
C PRO A 106 6.47 6.55 16.94
N THR A 107 6.01 6.72 18.17
CA THR A 107 5.31 7.93 18.58
C THR A 107 6.21 9.15 18.40
N LEU A 108 5.69 10.18 17.72
CA LEU A 108 6.32 11.49 17.67
C LEU A 108 6.19 12.17 19.04
N LEU A 109 7.30 12.66 19.56
CA LEU A 109 7.39 13.35 20.82
C LEU A 109 7.80 14.81 20.60
N GLN A 110 7.18 15.74 21.34
CA GLN A 110 7.71 17.07 21.61
C GLN A 110 8.32 17.03 23.02
N GLY A 111 9.65 16.89 23.11
CA GLY A 111 10.28 16.49 24.36
C GLY A 111 9.81 15.09 24.78
N THR A 112 9.02 14.99 25.86
CA THR A 112 8.40 13.73 26.33
C THR A 112 6.91 13.62 25.98
N ASN A 113 6.33 14.66 25.37
CA ASN A 113 4.89 14.72 25.13
C ASN A 113 4.52 14.12 23.76
N PRO A 114 3.57 13.17 23.70
CA PRO A 114 3.20 12.49 22.47
C PRO A 114 2.31 13.34 21.56
N VAL A 115 2.46 13.16 20.25
CA VAL A 115 1.67 13.84 19.20
C VAL A 115 0.89 12.81 18.36
N LEU A 116 -0.42 12.99 18.25
CA LEU A 116 -1.30 12.03 17.56
C LEU A 116 -1.26 12.19 16.02
N PRO A 117 -1.14 11.11 15.24
CA PRO A 117 -1.11 11.17 13.77
C PRO A 117 -2.51 11.11 13.10
N THR A 118 -2.60 11.55 11.84
CA THR A 118 -3.71 11.25 10.91
C THR A 118 -3.18 10.70 9.57
N TYR A 119 -3.88 9.77 8.91
CA TYR A 119 -3.28 8.83 7.95
C TYR A 119 -3.91 8.78 6.53
N ARG A 120 -3.07 8.56 5.48
CA ARG A 120 -3.46 8.19 4.08
C ARG A 120 -2.37 7.35 3.37
N ARG A 121 -2.75 6.43 2.47
CA ARG A 121 -1.85 5.59 1.61
C ARG A 121 -1.98 5.90 0.11
N GLY A 122 -0.93 5.76 -0.71
CA GLY A 122 -1.07 5.85 -2.18
C GLY A 122 0.14 5.43 -3.04
N THR A 123 0.03 4.36 -3.84
CA THR A 123 1.18 3.66 -4.48
C THR A 123 0.95 3.08 -5.88
N LEU A 124 2.04 2.72 -6.60
CA LEU A 124 2.18 2.88 -8.08
C LEU A 124 2.54 1.66 -8.98
N ALA A 125 2.62 0.38 -8.54
CA ALA A 125 2.95 -0.78 -9.42
C ALA A 125 1.75 -1.73 -9.69
N PRO A 126 1.75 -2.59 -10.74
CA PRO A 126 0.86 -3.77 -10.85
C PRO A 126 1.27 -4.83 -9.86
N VAL A 127 0.34 -5.28 -9.04
CA VAL A 127 0.68 -5.86 -7.74
C VAL A 127 -0.18 -7.07 -7.43
N HIS A 128 0.42 -8.05 -6.77
CA HIS A 128 -0.28 -9.19 -6.21
C HIS A 128 -0.85 -8.82 -4.84
N THR A 129 -1.90 -9.48 -4.37
CA THR A 129 -2.35 -9.25 -2.98
C THR A 129 -1.26 -9.66 -2.01
N PHE A 130 -1.05 -8.89 -0.94
CA PHE A 130 -0.22 -9.34 0.17
C PHE A 130 -0.68 -10.72 0.65
N PRO A 131 0.23 -11.68 0.86
CA PRO A 131 -0.14 -12.94 1.49
C PRO A 131 -0.64 -12.66 2.91
N ASN A 132 -1.60 -13.48 3.35
CA ASN A 132 -2.13 -13.38 4.71
C ASN A 132 -1.00 -13.57 5.71
N GLY A 133 -0.86 -12.63 6.65
CA GLY A 133 0.17 -12.68 7.67
C GLY A 133 1.56 -12.23 7.21
N LEU A 134 1.69 -11.54 6.07
CA LEU A 134 2.93 -10.84 5.73
C LEU A 134 3.24 -9.79 6.81
N GLU A 135 4.47 -9.79 7.31
CA GLU A 135 5.01 -8.86 8.28
C GLU A 135 6.16 -8.07 7.64
N MET A 136 6.20 -6.75 7.80
CA MET A 136 7.25 -5.92 7.19
C MET A 136 7.61 -4.75 8.10
N ILE A 137 8.90 -4.40 8.11
CA ILE A 137 9.39 -3.16 8.73
C ILE A 137 10.13 -2.30 7.70
N ALA A 138 9.66 -1.08 7.48
CA ALA A 138 10.30 -0.10 6.60
C ALA A 138 11.06 0.96 7.40
N GLY A 139 12.21 1.43 6.91
CA GLY A 139 13.11 2.33 7.65
C GLY A 139 14.01 1.60 8.65
N ASP A 140 14.63 2.32 9.58
CA ASP A 140 15.55 1.75 10.57
C ASP A 140 15.35 2.43 11.94
N SER A 141 14.94 1.64 12.94
CA SER A 141 14.68 2.09 14.30
C SER A 141 15.96 2.46 15.07
N LYS A 142 17.13 2.05 14.58
CA LYS A 142 18.43 2.29 15.19
C LYS A 142 19.26 3.35 14.45
N ALA A 143 18.70 3.96 13.41
CA ALA A 143 19.40 4.96 12.62
C ALA A 143 19.71 6.21 13.46
N MET A 144 21.00 6.52 13.55
CA MET A 144 21.54 7.72 14.21
C MET A 144 21.83 8.86 13.22
N GLU A 145 21.73 8.58 11.92
CA GLU A 145 22.03 9.48 10.81
C GLU A 145 20.94 9.40 9.74
N ALA A 146 20.93 10.36 8.82
CA ALA A 146 19.93 10.45 7.77
C ALA A 146 19.81 9.15 6.94
N GLN A 147 18.58 8.65 6.82
CA GLN A 147 18.22 7.57 5.91
C GLN A 147 17.95 8.11 4.49
N ASP A 148 17.87 7.21 3.50
CA ASP A 148 17.50 7.56 2.13
C ASP A 148 16.09 8.16 2.08
N LEU A 149 15.94 9.36 1.50
CA LEU A 149 14.66 10.07 1.37
C LEU A 149 13.63 9.32 0.51
N ARG A 150 14.03 8.26 -0.21
CA ARG A 150 13.12 7.33 -0.89
C ARG A 150 12.38 6.42 0.09
N ILE A 151 12.88 6.25 1.31
CA ILE A 151 12.32 5.38 2.35
C ILE A 151 11.59 6.21 3.39
N THR A 152 12.29 7.13 4.07
CA THR A 152 11.71 7.99 5.11
C THR A 152 12.04 9.45 4.89
N TYR A 153 11.06 10.32 5.10
CA TYR A 153 11.27 11.76 5.06
C TYR A 153 10.16 12.54 5.75
N TRP A 154 10.49 13.77 6.14
CA TRP A 154 9.57 14.75 6.68
C TRP A 154 9.19 15.78 5.62
N ASN A 155 7.95 16.30 5.68
CA ASN A 155 7.57 17.50 4.94
C ASN A 155 6.46 18.27 5.65
N CYS A 156 6.05 19.39 5.05
CA CYS A 156 4.99 20.27 5.57
C CYS A 156 3.71 20.25 4.72
N GLY A 157 3.59 19.23 3.86
CA GLY A 157 2.61 19.16 2.80
C GLY A 157 2.97 19.89 1.52
N VAL A 158 2.43 19.38 0.41
CA VAL A 158 2.81 19.80 -0.95
C VAL A 158 2.60 21.29 -1.24
N LEU A 159 1.65 21.94 -0.57
CA LEU A 159 1.34 23.36 -0.77
C LEU A 159 2.18 24.30 0.10
N ALA A 160 2.96 23.77 1.06
CA ALA A 160 3.72 24.59 1.99
C ALA A 160 5.05 25.10 1.42
N GLY A 161 5.49 24.61 0.26
CA GLY A 161 6.75 25.01 -0.38
C GLY A 161 8.02 24.55 0.35
N VAL A 162 7.89 23.71 1.38
CA VAL A 162 9.03 23.12 2.09
C VAL A 162 9.43 21.80 1.41
N PRO A 163 10.69 21.65 0.96
CA PRO A 163 11.15 20.40 0.35
C PRO A 163 11.16 19.25 1.38
N PRO A 164 11.08 17.99 0.92
CA PRO A 164 11.33 16.82 1.77
C PRO A 164 12.67 16.94 2.52
N SER A 165 12.69 16.55 3.80
CA SER A 165 13.86 16.64 4.68
C SER A 165 14.09 15.34 5.43
N SER A 166 15.35 15.04 5.76
CA SER A 166 15.73 13.93 6.66
C SER A 166 15.56 14.29 8.14
N THR A 167 15.49 15.58 8.47
CA THR A 167 15.21 16.10 9.83
C THR A 167 13.81 16.69 9.90
N VAL A 168 13.25 16.82 11.11
CA VAL A 168 11.94 17.42 11.34
C VAL A 168 12.00 18.92 10.98
N PRO A 169 11.30 19.38 9.93
CA PRO A 169 11.27 20.78 9.55
C PRO A 169 10.34 21.57 10.48
N THR A 170 10.52 22.90 10.49
CA THR A 170 9.49 23.82 10.95
C THR A 170 8.60 24.21 9.78
N CYS A 171 7.32 23.87 9.87
CA CYS A 171 6.33 24.11 8.85
C CYS A 171 5.77 25.53 8.92
N PRO A 172 5.55 26.20 7.77
CA PRO A 172 4.91 27.50 7.73
C PRO A 172 3.49 27.43 8.32
N ASN A 173 3.10 28.45 9.07
CA ASN A 173 1.74 28.58 9.57
C ASN A 173 0.78 29.10 8.49
N VAL A 174 0.53 28.27 7.48
CA VAL A 174 -0.38 28.56 6.36
C VAL A 174 -1.42 27.45 6.23
N HIS A 175 -2.58 27.78 5.68
CA HIS A 175 -3.68 26.83 5.54
C HIS A 175 -3.24 25.56 4.78
N GLY A 176 -3.50 24.39 5.37
CA GLY A 176 -3.14 23.10 4.79
C GLY A 176 -1.68 22.66 5.01
N SER A 177 -0.89 23.45 5.74
CA SER A 177 0.43 23.04 6.22
C SER A 177 0.34 22.34 7.56
N PHE A 178 1.03 21.21 7.67
CA PHE A 178 1.17 20.42 8.88
C PHE A 178 2.37 19.50 8.71
N LEU A 179 3.05 19.20 9.81
CA LEU A 179 4.15 18.25 9.80
C LEU A 179 3.66 16.87 9.34
N ARG A 180 4.38 16.25 8.41
CA ARG A 180 4.11 14.89 7.94
C ARG A 180 5.39 14.07 8.00
N LEU A 181 5.30 12.87 8.57
CA LEU A 181 6.27 11.80 8.36
C LEU A 181 5.76 10.90 7.25
N HIS A 182 6.62 10.63 6.27
CA HIS A 182 6.42 9.65 5.23
C HIS A 182 7.32 8.44 5.49
N VAL A 183 6.73 7.24 5.46
CA VAL A 183 7.47 5.98 5.47
C VAL A 183 6.97 5.11 4.33
N ARG A 184 7.86 4.75 3.40
CA ARG A 184 7.55 3.93 2.24
C ARG A 184 8.09 2.52 2.46
N PHE A 185 7.23 1.54 2.30
CA PHE A 185 7.57 0.13 2.41
C PHE A 185 8.15 -0.40 1.10
N PRO A 186 8.97 -1.46 1.17
CA PRO A 186 9.38 -2.17 -0.02
C PRO A 186 8.17 -2.82 -0.71
N ASP A 187 8.29 -3.00 -2.02
CA ASP A 187 7.20 -3.35 -2.93
C ASP A 187 7.49 -4.56 -3.84
N CYS A 188 8.57 -5.28 -3.52
CA CYS A 188 8.96 -6.52 -4.16
C CYS A 188 9.17 -7.60 -3.10
N TRP A 189 8.41 -8.69 -3.20
CA TRP A 189 8.45 -9.84 -2.30
C TRP A 189 9.22 -11.01 -2.93
N ASP A 190 9.94 -11.78 -2.11
CA ASP A 190 10.68 -12.99 -2.54
C ASP A 190 9.79 -14.13 -3.04
N GLY A 191 8.48 -14.04 -2.81
CA GLY A 191 7.49 -15.02 -3.24
C GLY A 191 7.36 -16.24 -2.31
N GLN A 192 8.09 -16.25 -1.19
CA GLN A 192 8.23 -17.41 -0.31
C GLN A 192 7.98 -17.07 1.15
N ASN A 193 8.66 -16.05 1.70
CA ASN A 193 8.72 -15.83 3.14
C ASN A 193 7.76 -14.72 3.59
N LEU A 194 6.90 -15.00 4.57
CA LEU A 194 5.99 -13.99 5.15
C LEU A 194 6.69 -13.06 6.13
N ASP A 195 7.86 -13.45 6.60
CA ASP A 195 8.75 -12.70 7.46
C ASP A 195 10.18 -13.25 7.29
N SER A 196 11.19 -12.49 7.70
CA SER A 196 12.59 -12.92 7.74
C SER A 196 13.17 -12.65 9.12
N ALA A 197 14.32 -13.26 9.46
CA ALA A 197 14.92 -13.09 10.79
C ALA A 197 15.26 -11.64 11.16
N ASP A 198 15.38 -10.75 10.17
CA ASP A 198 15.59 -9.31 10.31
C ASP A 198 14.34 -8.47 10.01
N HIS A 199 13.21 -9.12 9.74
CA HIS A 199 11.91 -8.58 9.36
C HIS A 199 11.89 -7.69 8.10
N LYS A 200 12.95 -7.81 7.28
CA LYS A 200 13.24 -6.91 6.16
C LYS A 200 13.68 -7.63 4.89
N SER A 201 14.61 -8.57 5.00
CA SER A 201 15.31 -9.18 3.86
C SER A 201 14.46 -10.05 2.93
N HIS A 202 13.24 -10.42 3.33
CA HIS A 202 12.25 -11.06 2.44
C HIS A 202 11.55 -10.07 1.49
N MET A 203 11.82 -8.77 1.65
CA MET A 203 11.28 -7.67 0.85
C MET A 203 12.40 -6.82 0.26
N ALA A 204 12.14 -6.23 -0.92
CA ALA A 204 13.03 -5.29 -1.58
C ALA A 204 12.27 -4.12 -2.19
N TYR A 205 12.95 -2.99 -2.36
CA TYR A 205 12.41 -1.84 -3.06
C TYR A 205 12.63 -2.01 -4.57
N ALA A 206 11.58 -1.75 -5.36
CA ALA A 206 11.70 -1.67 -6.80
C ALA A 206 12.66 -0.55 -7.20
N LEU A 207 13.52 -0.83 -8.19
CA LEU A 207 14.43 0.15 -8.76
C LEU A 207 14.01 0.44 -10.19
N ARG A 208 13.71 1.72 -10.47
CA ARG A 208 13.23 2.17 -11.78
C ARG A 208 11.94 1.47 -12.25
N GLY A 209 11.13 0.99 -11.30
CA GLY A 209 9.86 0.31 -11.56
C GLY A 209 9.98 -1.20 -11.75
N GLU A 210 11.16 -1.78 -11.52
CA GLU A 210 11.40 -3.21 -11.66
C GLU A 210 11.82 -3.82 -10.33
N CYS A 211 11.27 -5.01 -10.05
CA CYS A 211 11.69 -5.82 -8.93
C CYS A 211 12.99 -6.57 -9.25
N PRO A 212 13.91 -6.70 -8.27
CA PRO A 212 15.12 -7.50 -8.48
C PRO A 212 14.75 -8.98 -8.65
N SER A 213 15.61 -9.74 -9.32
CA SER A 213 15.38 -11.19 -9.54
C SER A 213 15.29 -12.00 -8.25
N THR A 214 15.86 -11.50 -7.15
CA THR A 214 15.73 -12.10 -5.81
C THR A 214 14.36 -11.88 -5.18
N HIS A 215 13.60 -10.89 -5.65
CA HIS A 215 12.28 -10.53 -5.13
C HIS A 215 11.25 -10.39 -6.26
N PRO A 216 10.94 -11.48 -6.98
CA PRO A 216 10.26 -11.37 -8.27
C PRO A 216 8.77 -11.00 -8.19
N VAL A 217 8.16 -10.98 -7.00
CA VAL A 217 6.72 -10.75 -6.84
C VAL A 217 6.45 -9.30 -6.46
N ALA A 218 5.95 -8.51 -7.41
CA ALA A 218 5.51 -7.14 -7.13
C ALA A 218 4.26 -7.14 -6.21
N VAL A 219 4.29 -6.36 -5.13
CA VAL A 219 3.19 -6.19 -4.16
C VAL A 219 2.86 -4.70 -4.00
N PRO A 220 1.65 -4.33 -3.50
CA PRO A 220 1.22 -2.96 -3.43
C PRO A 220 2.20 -2.19 -2.57
N ALA A 221 3.00 -1.27 -3.14
CA ALA A 221 3.88 -0.46 -2.29
C ALA A 221 3.03 0.20 -1.20
N ILE A 222 3.48 0.30 0.04
CA ILE A 222 2.71 1.00 1.08
C ILE A 222 3.45 2.31 1.34
N GLU A 223 2.75 3.45 1.26
CA GLU A 223 3.28 4.69 1.84
C GLU A 223 2.40 5.06 3.01
N LEU A 224 2.99 5.10 4.20
CA LEU A 224 2.34 5.60 5.38
C LEU A 224 2.65 7.09 5.51
N ILE A 225 1.59 7.92 5.51
CA ILE A 225 1.70 9.36 5.70
C ILE A 225 1.09 9.71 7.04
N TYR A 226 1.94 9.94 8.04
CA TYR A 226 1.54 10.35 9.38
C TYR A 226 1.55 11.86 9.48
N ARG A 227 0.37 12.45 9.64
CA ARG A 227 0.20 13.90 9.75
C ARG A 227 0.00 14.27 11.20
N TYR A 228 0.78 15.22 11.68
CA TYR A 228 0.73 15.65 13.06
C TYR A 228 0.11 17.06 13.15
N PRO A 229 -0.77 17.34 14.15
CA PRO A 229 -1.35 18.67 14.38
C PRO A 229 -0.32 19.62 15.01
N THR A 230 0.86 19.72 14.42
CA THR A 230 1.96 20.60 14.82
C THR A 230 2.69 21.13 13.58
N LEU A 231 3.42 22.23 13.77
CA LEU A 231 4.32 22.75 12.76
C LEU A 231 5.70 22.07 12.79
N GLY A 232 6.02 21.27 13.80
CA GLY A 232 7.33 20.62 13.90
C GLY A 232 8.45 21.60 14.28
N GLY A 233 9.69 21.09 14.33
CA GLY A 233 10.87 21.80 14.78
C GLY A 233 11.93 20.86 15.36
N SER A 234 13.08 21.41 15.73
CA SER A 234 14.23 20.64 16.23
C SER A 234 13.98 19.95 17.58
N GLU A 235 12.97 20.38 18.33
CA GLU A 235 12.57 19.82 19.62
C GLU A 235 11.80 18.50 19.53
N PHE A 236 11.40 18.12 18.31
CA PHE A 236 10.66 16.89 18.07
C PHE A 236 11.61 15.71 17.84
N SER A 237 11.23 14.55 18.36
CA SER A 237 11.95 13.29 18.18
C SER A 237 10.99 12.12 18.09
N LEU A 238 11.45 10.99 17.58
CA LEU A 238 10.71 9.74 17.64
C LEU A 238 11.09 8.98 18.92
N SER A 239 10.11 8.32 19.52
CA SER A 239 10.29 7.46 20.69
C SER A 239 11.33 6.36 20.50
N SER A 240 11.57 5.95 19.25
CA SER A 240 12.58 4.95 18.87
C SER A 240 14.01 5.39 19.10
N MET A 241 14.31 6.69 18.87
CA MET A 241 15.57 7.40 19.15
C MET A 241 15.81 8.52 18.12
N GLY A 242 15.53 9.77 18.49
CA GLY A 242 15.86 10.94 17.66
C GLY A 242 15.01 11.08 16.39
N GLN A 243 15.41 11.96 15.47
CA GLN A 243 14.63 12.28 14.27
C GLN A 243 14.89 11.33 13.09
N PHE A 244 16.02 10.61 13.14
CA PHE A 244 16.49 9.74 12.06
C PHE A 244 16.01 8.31 12.17
N SER A 245 15.54 7.85 13.33
CA SER A 245 15.06 6.48 13.55
C SER A 245 13.65 6.22 12.99
N ALA A 246 13.22 7.03 12.02
CA ALA A 246 11.94 6.86 11.36
C ALA A 246 11.82 5.47 10.77
N HIS A 247 10.77 4.77 11.18
CA HIS A 247 10.37 3.49 10.63
C HIS A 247 8.86 3.33 10.79
N ALA A 248 8.35 2.29 10.16
CA ALA A 248 6.99 1.85 10.39
C ALA A 248 6.86 0.37 10.06
N ASP A 249 5.80 -0.20 10.60
CA ASP A 249 5.60 -1.62 10.68
C ASP A 249 4.22 -1.97 10.14
N PHE A 250 4.12 -3.13 9.52
CA PHE A 250 2.90 -3.59 8.88
C PHE A 250 2.72 -5.08 9.12
N PHE A 251 1.54 -5.46 9.60
CA PHE A 251 1.12 -6.85 9.70
C PHE A 251 -0.18 -7.05 8.93
N ASN A 252 -0.08 -7.73 7.79
CA ASN A 252 -1.19 -7.87 6.86
C ASN A 252 -2.28 -8.80 7.40
N ALA A 253 -3.45 -8.21 7.68
CA ALA A 253 -4.68 -8.93 7.93
C ALA A 253 -5.85 -8.43 7.06
N TRP A 254 -5.61 -7.91 5.86
CA TRP A 254 -6.66 -7.49 4.91
C TRP A 254 -7.57 -8.61 4.45
N ASN A 255 -8.88 -8.39 4.30
CA ASN A 255 -9.78 -9.39 3.70
C ASN A 255 -9.28 -9.73 2.29
N PRO A 256 -8.93 -11.00 1.98
CA PRO A 256 -8.20 -11.31 0.75
C PRO A 256 -9.04 -11.01 -0.50
N GLY A 257 -10.35 -11.28 -0.44
CA GLY A 257 -11.26 -11.01 -1.54
C GLY A 257 -11.42 -9.51 -1.81
N GLN A 258 -11.53 -8.69 -0.76
CA GLN A 258 -11.64 -7.24 -0.92
C GLN A 258 -10.34 -6.60 -1.37
N LEU A 259 -9.19 -7.03 -0.82
CA LEU A 259 -7.89 -6.54 -1.27
C LEU A 259 -7.65 -6.90 -2.73
N LYS A 260 -8.00 -8.13 -3.15
CA LYS A 260 -7.94 -8.55 -4.56
C LYS A 260 -8.79 -7.67 -5.46
N ARG A 261 -9.99 -7.28 -5.04
CA ARG A 261 -10.85 -6.35 -5.80
C ARG A 261 -10.22 -4.97 -5.95
N LEU A 262 -9.66 -4.41 -4.88
CA LEU A 262 -8.98 -3.10 -4.93
C LEU A 262 -7.73 -3.16 -5.82
N VAL A 263 -6.92 -4.20 -5.68
CA VAL A 263 -5.75 -4.43 -6.50
C VAL A 263 -6.12 -4.51 -7.99
N ASN A 264 -7.10 -5.34 -8.34
CA ASN A 264 -7.47 -5.52 -9.74
C ASN A 264 -8.22 -4.33 -10.32
N GLY A 265 -9.19 -3.78 -9.59
CA GLY A 265 -10.09 -2.73 -10.08
C GLY A 265 -9.51 -1.33 -10.00
N CYS A 266 -8.45 -1.11 -9.22
CA CYS A 266 -7.80 0.19 -9.10
C CYS A 266 -6.39 0.15 -9.65
N LEU A 267 -5.52 -0.66 -9.04
CA LEU A 267 -4.08 -0.60 -9.33
C LEU A 267 -3.76 -1.20 -10.70
N ASN A 268 -4.19 -2.44 -10.94
CA ASN A 268 -3.94 -3.12 -12.21
C ASN A 268 -4.80 -2.56 -13.35
N ALA A 269 -5.92 -1.90 -13.03
CA ALA A 269 -6.76 -1.19 -14.00
C ALA A 269 -6.25 0.22 -14.35
N LEU A 270 -5.18 0.69 -13.70
CA LEU A 270 -4.62 2.04 -13.88
C LEU A 270 -5.63 3.15 -13.53
N VAL A 271 -6.45 2.93 -12.50
CA VAL A 271 -7.51 3.85 -12.05
C VAL A 271 -7.19 4.42 -10.67
N HIS A 272 -7.40 5.74 -10.52
CA HIS A 272 -7.48 6.37 -9.21
C HIS A 272 -8.84 6.06 -8.56
N CYS A 273 -8.87 5.13 -7.60
CA CYS A 273 -10.09 4.84 -6.84
C CYS A 273 -10.23 5.73 -5.59
N GLY A 274 -9.11 6.26 -5.09
CA GLY A 274 -9.07 7.07 -3.88
C GLY A 274 -9.85 6.47 -2.71
N GLN A 275 -10.86 7.23 -2.27
CA GLN A 275 -11.88 6.90 -1.28
C GLN A 275 -12.62 5.59 -1.52
N ALA A 276 -13.09 5.37 -2.74
CA ALA A 276 -14.26 4.54 -3.04
C ALA A 276 -13.99 3.03 -3.03
N ASN A 277 -15.05 2.24 -2.86
CA ASN A 277 -14.98 0.81 -3.19
C ASN A 277 -15.23 0.69 -4.70
N PRO A 278 -14.32 0.09 -5.48
CA PRO A 278 -14.59 -0.29 -6.86
C PRO A 278 -15.60 -1.43 -6.93
#